data_AF-A0A4P5U7N0-F1
#
_entry.id   AF-A0A4P5U7N0-F1
#
_cell.length_a   1.000
_cell.length_b   1.000
_cell.length_c   1.000
_cell.angle_alpha   90.00
_cell.angle_beta   90.00
_cell.angle_gamma   90.00
#
_symmetry.space_group_name_H-M   'P 1'
#
loop_
_entity.id
_entity.type
_entity.pdbx_description
1 polymer ?
#
loop_
_entity_poly.entity_id
_entity_poly.type
_entity_poly.pdbx_seq_one_letter_code
_entity_poly.pdbx_strand_id
1 'polypeptide(L)'
;MINRILPAPIVRLAFVAFISFFLASCTKEPTATKILMQGTWQLTEAYDAAGNDILSEISIPVTAIQLTDDNGMLGTQAPMATRLVYGGSNWSQASGLMNQVFDYANFRFNTGEFFVGEGVTDEFTVEFKLQATAIAGGLSDILTIFGVGSGWLQQTIYHKFTNVTVRFPEQEAESELNPIQSANTMIWEFTDNTVALYNYKDAQGNYLLWNGWPVNNFSKGKFVFTKKTKGLNDIVSEHL
;
A
#
# COMPACT_ATOMS: atom_id res chain seq x y z
N MET A 1 -64.10 -34.93 -8.89
CA MET A 1 -62.93 -34.22 -8.35
C MET A 1 -62.10 -35.21 -7.54
N ILE A 2 -60.95 -35.65 -8.04
CA ILE A 2 -60.12 -36.65 -7.37
C ILE A 2 -59.01 -35.91 -6.63
N ASN A 3 -59.12 -35.85 -5.29
CA ASN A 3 -58.02 -35.46 -4.42
C ASN A 3 -56.98 -36.59 -4.43
N ARG A 4 -55.94 -36.47 -5.26
CA ARG A 4 -54.77 -37.35 -5.18
C ARG A 4 -53.88 -36.88 -4.04
N ILE A 5 -53.98 -37.55 -2.90
CA ILE A 5 -53.05 -37.41 -1.78
C ILE A 5 -51.72 -38.04 -2.22
N LEU A 6 -50.65 -37.22 -2.28
CA LEU A 6 -49.30 -37.68 -2.62
C LEU A 6 -48.83 -38.74 -1.60
N PRO A 7 -48.15 -39.83 -2.02
CA PRO A 7 -47.60 -40.82 -1.11
C PRO A 7 -46.65 -40.18 -0.08
N ALA A 8 -46.82 -40.51 1.21
CA ALA A 8 -45.98 -40.02 2.31
C ALA A 8 -44.45 -40.05 2.08
N PRO A 9 -43.84 -41.06 1.41
CA PRO A 9 -42.40 -41.03 1.12
C PRO A 9 -41.98 -39.94 0.12
N ILE A 10 -42.85 -39.58 -0.84
CA ILE A 10 -42.59 -38.53 -1.83
C ILE A 10 -42.64 -37.15 -1.19
N VAL A 11 -43.57 -36.94 -0.24
CA VAL A 11 -43.67 -35.70 0.55
C VAL A 11 -42.45 -35.53 1.46
N ARG A 12 -41.96 -36.62 2.09
CA ARG A 12 -40.74 -36.58 2.92
C ARG A 12 -39.48 -36.30 2.11
N LEU A 13 -39.34 -36.88 0.91
CA LEU A 13 -38.20 -36.62 0.02
C LEU A 13 -38.20 -35.16 -0.48
N ALA A 14 -39.37 -34.63 -0.84
CA ALA A 14 -39.53 -33.23 -1.24
C ALA A 14 -39.23 -32.25 -0.09
N PHE A 15 -39.61 -32.59 1.14
CA PHE A 15 -39.34 -31.74 2.32
C PHE A 15 -37.86 -31.72 2.70
N VAL A 16 -37.16 -32.87 2.61
CA VAL A 16 -35.70 -32.93 2.82
C VAL A 16 -34.96 -32.17 1.71
N ALA A 17 -35.37 -32.33 0.44
CA ALA A 17 -34.79 -31.57 -0.67
C ALA A 17 -35.02 -30.05 -0.53
N PHE A 18 -36.18 -29.63 -0.05
CA PHE A 18 -36.49 -28.23 0.23
C PHE A 18 -35.61 -27.67 1.35
N ILE A 19 -35.49 -28.37 2.49
CA ILE A 19 -34.61 -27.95 3.60
C ILE A 19 -33.13 -27.89 3.18
N SER A 20 -32.69 -28.84 2.34
CA SER A 20 -31.32 -28.85 1.77
C SER A 20 -31.02 -27.60 0.94
N PHE A 21 -32.04 -27.08 0.23
CA PHE A 21 -31.92 -25.90 -0.61
C PHE A 21 -31.80 -24.60 0.22
N PHE A 22 -32.43 -24.53 1.40
CA PHE A 22 -32.33 -23.35 2.28
C PHE A 22 -31.01 -23.27 3.05
N LEU A 23 -30.30 -24.39 3.26
CA LEU A 23 -28.98 -24.39 3.90
C LEU A 23 -27.84 -24.00 2.95
N ALA A 24 -28.09 -23.96 1.63
CA ALA A 24 -27.08 -23.66 0.62
C ALA A 24 -26.95 -22.17 0.25
N SER A 25 -27.79 -21.28 0.80
CA SER A 25 -27.90 -19.89 0.32
C SER A 25 -27.17 -18.84 1.18
N CYS A 26 -26.26 -19.21 2.07
CA CYS A 26 -25.45 -18.22 2.81
C CYS A 26 -24.15 -17.93 2.04
N THR A 27 -24.25 -17.18 0.94
CA THR A 27 -23.08 -16.62 0.26
C THR A 27 -22.60 -15.41 1.06
N LYS A 28 -21.34 -15.41 1.49
CA LYS A 28 -20.75 -14.21 2.10
C LYS A 28 -20.41 -13.23 0.98
N GLU A 29 -20.69 -11.95 1.20
CA GLU A 29 -20.21 -10.91 0.31
C GLU A 29 -18.69 -10.75 0.47
N PRO A 30 -17.95 -10.45 -0.61
CA PRO A 30 -16.52 -10.20 -0.52
C PRO A 30 -16.23 -8.92 0.25
N THR A 31 -15.21 -8.94 1.11
CA THR A 31 -14.76 -7.75 1.82
C THR A 31 -14.16 -6.75 0.82
N ALA A 32 -14.57 -5.48 0.90
CA ALA A 32 -14.04 -4.42 0.05
C ALA A 32 -12.52 -4.27 0.19
N THR A 33 -11.81 -4.00 -0.92
CA THR A 33 -10.35 -3.87 -0.96
C THR A 33 -9.85 -2.88 0.09
N LYS A 34 -10.53 -1.73 0.25
CA LYS A 34 -10.17 -0.73 1.26
C LYS A 34 -10.13 -1.31 2.67
N ILE A 35 -11.09 -2.14 3.04
CA ILE A 35 -11.17 -2.77 4.36
C ILE A 35 -10.06 -3.80 4.52
N LEU A 36 -9.75 -4.59 3.48
CA LEU A 36 -8.65 -5.55 3.51
C LEU A 36 -7.29 -4.88 3.72
N MET A 37 -7.06 -3.71 3.09
CA MET A 37 -5.83 -2.93 3.21
C MET A 37 -5.65 -2.28 4.60
N GLN A 38 -6.70 -2.05 5.38
CA GLN A 38 -6.57 -1.38 6.67
C GLN A 38 -5.76 -2.21 7.70
N GLY A 39 -4.99 -1.50 8.52
CA GLY A 39 -4.19 -2.06 9.59
C GLY A 39 -2.70 -1.76 9.48
N THR A 40 -1.90 -2.43 10.30
CA THR A 40 -0.44 -2.29 10.33
C THR A 40 0.22 -3.40 9.51
N TRP A 41 1.20 -3.03 8.70
CA TRP A 41 1.84 -3.87 7.70
C TRP A 41 3.35 -3.68 7.77
N GLN A 42 4.11 -4.77 7.82
CA GLN A 42 5.57 -4.74 7.72
C GLN A 42 5.98 -5.25 6.35
N LEU A 43 6.88 -4.52 5.69
CA LEU A 43 7.51 -4.99 4.45
C LEU A 43 8.43 -6.17 4.75
N THR A 44 8.18 -7.30 4.11
CA THR A 44 8.92 -8.55 4.33
C THR A 44 9.65 -9.05 3.09
N GLU A 45 9.23 -8.62 1.89
CA GLU A 45 9.96 -8.88 0.65
C GLU A 45 9.86 -7.66 -0.26
N ALA A 46 10.89 -7.40 -1.06
CA ALA A 46 10.87 -6.34 -2.05
C ALA A 46 11.75 -6.72 -3.24
N TYR A 47 11.19 -6.57 -4.44
CA TYR A 47 11.84 -6.91 -5.70
C TYR A 47 11.79 -5.74 -6.67
N ASP A 48 12.90 -5.48 -7.37
CA ASP A 48 12.90 -4.53 -8.48
C ASP A 48 12.23 -5.10 -9.74
N ALA A 49 12.15 -4.27 -10.79
CA ALA A 49 11.56 -4.66 -12.08
C ALA A 49 12.25 -5.86 -12.76
N ALA A 50 13.52 -6.14 -12.43
CA ALA A 50 14.27 -7.28 -12.94
C ALA A 50 14.16 -8.52 -12.03
N GLY A 51 13.46 -8.41 -10.90
CA GLY A 51 13.28 -9.48 -9.93
C GLY A 51 14.42 -9.60 -8.91
N ASN A 52 15.33 -8.62 -8.83
CA ASN A 52 16.38 -8.63 -7.81
C ASN A 52 15.81 -8.25 -6.45
N ASP A 53 16.24 -8.94 -5.40
CA ASP A 53 15.90 -8.57 -4.01
C ASP A 53 16.54 -7.22 -3.66
N ILE A 54 15.71 -6.30 -3.19
CA ILE A 54 16.10 -4.94 -2.77
C ILE A 54 15.70 -4.63 -1.32
N LEU A 55 15.23 -5.62 -0.56
CA LEU A 55 14.66 -5.40 0.77
C LEU A 55 15.68 -4.77 1.72
N SER A 56 16.91 -5.29 1.74
CA SER A 56 17.99 -4.81 2.62
C SER A 56 18.41 -3.38 2.33
N GLU A 57 18.16 -2.87 1.12
CA GLU A 57 18.46 -1.50 0.73
C GLU A 57 17.46 -0.50 1.30
N ILE A 58 16.20 -0.92 1.52
CA ILE A 58 15.08 -0.02 1.85
C ILE A 58 14.45 -0.31 3.23
N SER A 59 14.70 -1.45 3.85
CA SER A 59 14.19 -1.78 5.17
C SER A 59 15.23 -1.51 6.25
N ILE A 60 15.52 -0.23 6.50
CA ILE A 60 16.52 0.21 7.48
C ILE A 60 15.84 1.05 8.57
N PRO A 61 15.81 0.62 9.85
CA PRO A 61 15.96 -0.78 10.29
C PRO A 61 14.74 -1.65 9.93
N VAL A 62 13.59 -1.02 9.67
CA VAL A 62 12.36 -1.68 9.26
C VAL A 62 11.52 -0.73 8.39
N THR A 63 10.90 -1.25 7.34
CA THR A 63 9.82 -0.56 6.64
C THR A 63 8.47 -1.11 7.11
N ALA A 64 7.68 -0.27 7.77
CA ALA A 64 6.32 -0.60 8.18
C ALA A 64 5.38 0.57 7.87
N ILE A 65 4.13 0.24 7.53
CA ILE A 65 3.06 1.20 7.25
C ILE A 65 1.81 0.86 8.05
N GLN A 66 1.06 1.88 8.45
CA GLN A 66 -0.28 1.78 8.97
C GLN A 66 -1.22 2.50 8.01
N LEU A 67 -2.27 1.80 7.60
CA LEU A 67 -3.31 2.30 6.70
C LEU A 67 -4.61 2.42 7.48
N THR A 68 -5.12 3.64 7.58
CA THR A 68 -6.30 3.99 8.39
C THR A 68 -7.56 4.06 7.54
N ASP A 69 -8.72 4.09 8.18
CA ASP A 69 -10.03 4.14 7.53
C ASP A 69 -10.30 5.49 6.83
N ASP A 70 -9.70 6.57 7.32
CA ASP A 70 -9.77 7.95 6.81
C ASP A 70 -8.79 8.26 5.65
N ASN A 71 -8.26 7.24 4.98
CA ASN A 71 -7.25 7.33 3.91
C ASN A 71 -5.84 7.71 4.39
N GLY A 72 -5.59 7.82 5.69
CA GLY A 72 -4.27 8.09 6.23
C GLY A 72 -3.29 6.92 5.99
N MET A 73 -2.04 7.29 5.69
CA MET A 73 -0.91 6.38 5.72
C MET A 73 0.18 6.96 6.63
N LEU A 74 0.66 6.15 7.57
CA LEU A 74 1.74 6.50 8.50
C LEU A 74 2.80 5.41 8.46
N GLY A 75 4.08 5.73 8.59
CA GLY A 75 5.09 4.67 8.67
C GLY A 75 6.53 5.12 8.48
N THR A 76 7.38 4.12 8.28
CA THR A 76 8.83 4.25 8.04
C THR A 76 9.21 3.99 6.58
N GLN A 77 8.25 4.07 5.66
CA GLN A 77 8.38 3.77 4.23
C GLN A 77 9.15 4.81 3.40
N ALA A 78 9.81 5.78 4.04
CA ALA A 78 10.55 6.83 3.33
C ALA A 78 11.70 6.29 2.46
N PRO A 79 12.52 5.30 2.90
CA PRO A 79 13.52 4.66 2.03
C PRO A 79 12.91 4.01 0.80
N MET A 80 11.85 3.22 0.99
CA MET A 80 11.10 2.56 -0.09
C MET A 80 10.58 3.58 -1.10
N ALA A 81 9.90 4.63 -0.63
CA ALA A 81 9.36 5.69 -1.50
C ALA A 81 10.46 6.46 -2.24
N THR A 82 11.59 6.74 -1.57
CA THR A 82 12.72 7.45 -2.18
C THR A 82 13.34 6.63 -3.30
N ARG A 83 13.59 5.34 -3.05
CA ARG A 83 14.10 4.41 -4.08
C ARG A 83 13.12 4.24 -5.24
N LEU A 84 11.83 4.17 -4.94
CA LEU A 84 10.77 4.10 -5.94
C LEU A 84 10.79 5.32 -6.86
N VAL A 85 10.82 6.53 -6.30
CA VAL A 85 10.76 7.78 -7.09
C VAL A 85 12.06 8.03 -7.86
N TYR A 86 13.21 7.92 -7.19
CA TYR A 86 14.48 8.42 -7.72
C TYR A 86 15.42 7.33 -8.25
N GLY A 87 15.10 6.06 -8.04
CA GLY A 87 15.89 4.92 -8.51
C GLY A 87 17.00 4.48 -7.55
N GLY A 88 17.52 3.27 -7.77
CA GLY A 88 18.48 2.60 -6.89
C GLY A 88 19.84 3.30 -6.78
N SER A 89 20.37 3.83 -7.89
CA SER A 89 21.67 4.54 -7.88
C SER A 89 21.62 5.84 -7.08
N ASN A 90 20.53 6.60 -7.23
CA ASN A 90 20.31 7.85 -6.52
C ASN A 90 19.96 7.60 -5.05
N TRP A 91 19.21 6.52 -4.77
CA TRP A 91 18.99 6.04 -3.41
C TRP A 91 20.28 5.65 -2.72
N SER A 92 21.16 4.87 -3.34
CA SER A 92 22.43 4.44 -2.74
C SER A 92 23.33 5.62 -2.37
N GLN A 93 23.35 6.68 -3.20
CA GLN A 93 24.10 7.91 -2.91
C GLN A 93 23.47 8.70 -1.75
N ALA A 94 22.14 8.81 -1.72
CA ALA A 94 21.44 9.50 -0.64
C ALA A 94 21.47 8.71 0.68
N SER A 95 21.30 7.39 0.67
CA SER A 95 21.25 6.54 1.87
C SER A 95 22.56 6.58 2.66
N GLY A 96 23.70 6.70 1.98
CA GLY A 96 25.01 6.91 2.60
C GLY A 96 25.12 8.22 3.40
N LEU A 97 24.37 9.26 3.00
CA LEU A 97 24.24 10.53 3.72
C LEU A 97 23.08 10.49 4.73
N MET A 98 22.04 9.69 4.45
CA MET A 98 20.80 9.63 5.23
C MET A 98 20.90 8.79 6.51
N ASN A 99 21.89 7.90 6.62
CA ASN A 99 22.16 7.13 7.84
C ASN A 99 22.46 8.00 9.08
N GLN A 100 22.80 9.29 8.91
CA GLN A 100 22.93 10.27 10.01
C GLN A 100 21.71 11.18 10.19
N VAL A 101 20.74 11.13 9.27
CA VAL A 101 19.75 12.20 9.02
C VAL A 101 18.31 11.76 9.29
N PHE A 102 18.00 10.49 9.03
CA PHE A 102 16.79 9.93 9.59
C PHE A 102 17.05 9.75 11.07
N ASP A 103 16.57 10.72 11.83
CA ASP A 103 16.49 10.61 13.27
C ASP A 103 15.46 9.55 13.62
N TYR A 104 15.90 8.29 13.50
CA TYR A 104 15.16 7.10 13.89
C TYR A 104 14.82 7.14 15.39
N ALA A 105 15.51 7.98 16.18
CA ALA A 105 15.22 8.18 17.60
C ALA A 105 14.05 9.16 17.83
N ASN A 106 13.67 10.00 16.86
CA ASN A 106 12.57 10.96 16.96
C ASN A 106 11.31 10.61 16.14
N PHE A 107 11.25 9.42 15.53
CA PHE A 107 10.05 8.80 14.95
C PHE A 107 9.11 9.76 14.20
N ARG A 108 9.65 10.62 13.32
CA ARG A 108 8.77 11.38 12.43
C ARG A 108 8.27 10.44 11.35
N PHE A 109 7.12 9.82 11.61
CA PHE A 109 6.41 9.00 10.63
C PHE A 109 6.24 9.79 9.34
N ASN A 110 6.62 9.18 8.22
CA ASN A 110 6.28 9.74 6.93
C ASN A 110 4.76 9.62 6.79
N THR A 111 4.10 10.78 6.65
CA THR A 111 2.66 10.84 6.47
C THR A 111 2.37 10.80 4.98
N GLY A 112 1.43 9.96 4.59
CA GLY A 112 0.95 9.85 3.21
C GLY A 112 -0.55 9.63 3.22
N GLU A 113 -1.09 9.35 2.05
CA GLU A 113 -2.49 8.99 1.90
C GLU A 113 -2.63 7.81 0.93
N PHE A 114 -3.72 7.06 1.04
CA PHE A 114 -4.08 6.03 0.08
C PHE A 114 -5.57 6.10 -0.24
N PHE A 115 -5.93 5.81 -1.49
CA PHE A 115 -7.30 5.89 -1.98
C PHE A 115 -7.63 4.63 -2.75
N VAL A 116 -8.77 4.04 -2.46
CA VAL A 116 -9.26 2.80 -3.07
C VAL A 116 -10.68 3.05 -3.55
N GLY A 117 -11.01 2.53 -4.74
CA GLY A 117 -12.38 2.56 -5.25
C GLY A 117 -13.37 1.79 -4.37
N GLU A 118 -14.67 1.96 -4.65
CA GLU A 118 -15.71 1.20 -3.95
C GLU A 118 -15.65 -0.30 -4.29
N GLY A 119 -16.00 -1.14 -3.32
CA GLY A 119 -16.07 -2.59 -3.50
C GLY A 119 -14.71 -3.28 -3.61
N VAL A 120 -14.64 -4.31 -4.45
CA VAL A 120 -13.44 -5.09 -4.72
C VAL A 120 -12.78 -4.57 -5.99
N THR A 121 -11.52 -4.16 -5.87
CA THR A 121 -10.67 -3.64 -6.94
C THR A 121 -9.24 -4.14 -6.75
N ASP A 122 -8.54 -4.33 -7.86
CA ASP A 122 -7.14 -4.75 -7.89
C ASP A 122 -6.17 -3.55 -8.00
N GLU A 123 -6.70 -2.33 -7.96
CA GLU A 123 -5.94 -1.10 -8.09
C GLU A 123 -6.28 -0.08 -7.01
N PHE A 124 -5.28 0.69 -6.61
CA PHE A 124 -5.41 1.81 -5.69
C PHE A 124 -4.46 2.95 -6.04
N THR A 125 -4.62 4.07 -5.34
CA THR A 125 -3.72 5.22 -5.38
C THR A 125 -2.99 5.37 -4.07
N VAL A 126 -1.69 5.67 -4.13
CA VAL A 126 -0.87 6.01 -2.96
C VAL A 126 -0.19 7.36 -3.16
N GLU A 127 -0.17 8.19 -2.12
CA GLU A 127 0.55 9.46 -2.08
C GLU A 127 1.58 9.42 -0.95
N PHE A 128 2.86 9.55 -1.29
CA PHE A 128 3.94 9.73 -0.33
C PHE A 128 4.25 11.22 -0.17
N LYS A 129 4.64 11.64 1.03
CA LYS A 129 5.09 13.01 1.27
C LYS A 129 6.59 13.01 1.53
N LEU A 130 7.34 13.70 0.68
CA LEU A 130 8.74 13.96 0.91
C LEU A 130 8.88 15.34 1.54
N GLN A 131 9.22 15.36 2.83
CA GLN A 131 9.53 16.56 3.58
C GLN A 131 10.97 16.51 4.03
N ALA A 132 11.73 17.58 3.83
CA ALA A 132 13.04 17.69 4.46
C ALA A 132 12.89 17.85 5.97
N THR A 133 13.58 17.00 6.71
CA THR A 133 13.75 17.16 8.15
C THR A 133 14.92 18.11 8.40
N ALA A 134 14.88 18.88 9.49
CA ALA A 134 15.91 19.86 9.86
C ALA A 134 17.33 19.27 10.03
N ILE A 135 17.47 17.94 9.99
CA ILE A 135 18.68 17.18 10.24
C ILE A 135 19.38 16.81 8.91
N ALA A 136 18.68 16.93 7.77
CA ALA A 136 19.13 16.50 6.44
C ALA A 136 19.86 17.55 5.59
N GLY A 137 19.94 18.79 6.06
CA GLY A 137 19.98 19.93 5.15
C GLY A 137 18.58 20.22 4.57
N GLY A 138 18.45 21.28 3.78
CA GLY A 138 17.17 21.65 3.18
C GLY A 138 16.70 20.59 2.16
N LEU A 139 15.42 20.60 1.79
CA LEU A 139 14.92 19.76 0.68
C LEU A 139 15.72 20.02 -0.59
N SER A 140 16.21 21.24 -0.75
CA SER A 140 17.13 21.63 -1.81
C SER A 140 18.36 20.74 -1.92
N ASP A 141 18.94 20.32 -0.79
CA ASP A 141 20.18 19.56 -0.74
C ASP A 141 19.94 18.10 -1.14
N ILE A 142 18.85 17.51 -0.63
CA ILE A 142 18.37 16.17 -1.03
C ILE A 142 18.05 16.14 -2.53
N LEU A 143 17.32 17.15 -3.02
CA LEU A 143 16.96 17.24 -4.43
C LEU A 143 18.19 17.46 -5.32
N THR A 144 19.19 18.23 -4.86
CA THR A 144 20.45 18.41 -5.59
C THR A 144 21.21 17.09 -5.73
N ILE A 145 21.22 16.24 -4.68
CA ILE A 145 21.79 14.88 -4.75
C ILE A 145 21.09 14.05 -5.81
N PHE A 146 19.76 14.18 -5.92
CA PHE A 146 18.98 13.51 -6.97
C PHE A 146 19.10 14.17 -8.36
N GLY A 147 19.95 15.19 -8.52
CA GLY A 147 20.14 15.91 -9.78
C GLY A 147 18.99 16.86 -10.13
N VAL A 148 18.17 17.23 -9.14
CA VAL A 148 17.01 18.11 -9.31
C VAL A 148 17.34 19.53 -8.89
N GLY A 149 17.20 20.48 -9.83
CA GLY A 149 17.38 21.90 -9.57
C GLY A 149 16.26 22.47 -8.69
N SER A 150 16.56 22.74 -7.41
CA SER A 150 15.53 22.92 -6.38
C SER A 150 15.78 24.09 -5.42
N GLY A 151 16.67 25.02 -5.74
CA GLY A 151 17.03 26.15 -4.86
C GLY A 151 15.86 27.05 -4.41
N TRP A 152 14.69 26.91 -5.04
CA TRP A 152 13.44 27.62 -4.72
C TRP A 152 12.43 26.78 -3.91
N LEU A 153 12.66 25.47 -3.73
CA LEU A 153 11.76 24.53 -3.04
C LEU A 153 12.16 24.38 -1.56
N GLN A 154 11.54 25.20 -0.71
CA GLN A 154 11.63 25.06 0.76
C GLN A 154 10.46 24.24 1.35
N GLN A 155 9.70 23.51 0.53
CA GLN A 155 8.38 22.96 0.89
C GLN A 155 8.30 21.43 0.76
N THR A 156 7.15 20.81 1.05
CA THR A 156 6.91 19.37 0.87
C THR A 156 6.58 19.04 -0.58
N ILE A 157 7.14 17.95 -1.12
CA ILE A 157 6.72 17.39 -2.41
C ILE A 157 5.84 16.16 -2.13
N TYR A 158 4.72 16.09 -2.84
CA TYR A 158 3.77 14.99 -2.82
C TYR A 158 4.01 14.12 -4.05
N HIS A 159 4.24 12.82 -3.83
CA HIS A 159 4.47 11.83 -4.87
C HIS A 159 3.29 10.89 -4.93
N LYS A 160 2.41 11.11 -5.91
CA LYS A 160 1.20 10.34 -6.11
C LYS A 160 1.41 9.31 -7.21
N PHE A 161 1.01 8.07 -6.94
CA PHE A 161 1.01 6.97 -7.88
C PHE A 161 -0.42 6.43 -7.98
N THR A 162 -0.99 6.48 -9.16
CA THR A 162 -2.32 5.95 -9.48
C THR A 162 -2.20 4.65 -10.26
N ASN A 163 -3.22 3.80 -10.19
CA ASN A 163 -3.21 2.45 -10.78
C ASN A 163 -2.04 1.60 -10.25
N VAL A 164 -1.78 1.68 -8.95
CA VAL A 164 -0.87 0.74 -8.28
C VAL A 164 -1.66 -0.53 -8.05
N THR A 165 -1.12 -1.67 -8.49
CA THR A 165 -1.79 -2.95 -8.32
C THR A 165 -1.70 -3.38 -6.86
N VAL A 166 -2.81 -3.85 -6.29
CA VAL A 166 -2.88 -4.47 -4.96
C VAL A 166 -3.44 -5.88 -5.09
N ARG A 167 -2.80 -6.83 -4.40
CA ARG A 167 -3.27 -8.22 -4.34
C ARG A 167 -3.17 -8.78 -2.93
N PHE A 168 -4.07 -9.70 -2.62
CA PHE A 168 -4.05 -10.51 -1.40
C PHE A 168 -3.97 -11.98 -1.82
N PRO A 169 -2.84 -12.67 -1.60
CA PRO A 169 -2.69 -14.07 -2.02
C PRO A 169 -3.81 -14.99 -1.53
N GLU A 170 -4.39 -14.70 -0.38
CA GLU A 170 -5.52 -15.43 0.19
C GLU A 170 -6.80 -15.29 -0.65
N GLN A 171 -6.94 -14.25 -1.47
CA GLN A 171 -8.05 -14.09 -2.41
C GLN A 171 -7.97 -15.11 -3.56
N GLU A 172 -6.78 -15.54 -3.95
CA GLU A 172 -6.58 -16.54 -5.02
C GLU A 172 -6.86 -17.97 -4.53
N ALA A 173 -6.76 -18.21 -3.22
CA ALA A 173 -7.00 -19.52 -2.61
C ALA A 173 -8.48 -19.77 -2.26
N GLU A 174 -9.30 -18.72 -2.29
CA GLU A 174 -10.71 -18.74 -1.87
C GLU A 174 -11.65 -18.76 -3.10
N SER A 175 -12.89 -19.22 -2.89
CA SER A 175 -13.90 -19.33 -3.96
C SER A 175 -14.95 -18.23 -3.85
N GLU A 176 -15.71 -17.98 -4.93
CA GLU A 176 -16.86 -17.05 -4.91
C GLU A 176 -17.89 -17.37 -3.80
N LEU A 177 -17.94 -18.62 -3.32
CA LEU A 177 -18.82 -19.06 -2.24
C LEU A 177 -18.28 -18.74 -0.84
N ASN A 178 -16.97 -18.56 -0.71
CA ASN A 178 -16.27 -18.27 0.55
C ASN A 178 -15.21 -17.18 0.33
N PRO A 179 -15.60 -15.94 0.02
CA PRO A 179 -14.61 -14.89 -0.26
C PRO A 179 -13.79 -14.53 0.98
N ILE A 180 -12.58 -14.04 0.73
CA ILE A 180 -11.66 -13.53 1.75
C ILE A 180 -12.35 -12.51 2.66
N GLN A 181 -12.17 -12.70 3.97
CA GLN A 181 -12.71 -11.80 5.00
C GLN A 181 -11.62 -10.94 5.65
N SER A 182 -10.37 -11.41 5.61
CA SER A 182 -9.19 -10.74 6.14
C SER A 182 -7.96 -11.22 5.38
N ALA A 183 -6.99 -10.33 5.14
CA ALA A 183 -5.71 -10.68 4.56
C ALA A 183 -4.59 -10.63 5.61
N ASN A 184 -3.64 -11.55 5.53
CA ASN A 184 -2.38 -11.52 6.28
C ASN A 184 -1.21 -11.10 5.38
N THR A 185 -1.35 -11.24 4.08
CA THR A 185 -0.37 -10.77 3.09
C THR A 185 -1.00 -9.77 2.13
N MET A 186 -0.30 -8.67 1.88
CA MET A 186 -0.69 -7.66 0.90
C MET A 186 0.49 -7.39 -0.02
N ILE A 187 0.26 -7.40 -1.32
CA ILE A 187 1.28 -7.17 -2.33
C ILE A 187 0.95 -5.88 -3.07
N TRP A 188 1.91 -4.97 -3.15
CA TRP A 188 1.84 -3.79 -4.00
C TRP A 188 2.77 -3.96 -5.20
N GLU A 189 2.26 -3.70 -6.39
CA GLU A 189 3.07 -3.73 -7.61
C GLU A 189 2.94 -2.39 -8.36
N PHE A 190 4.09 -1.79 -8.61
CA PHE A 190 4.25 -0.61 -9.44
C PHE A 190 4.62 -1.10 -10.84
N THR A 191 3.70 -0.98 -11.79
CA THR A 191 3.79 -1.57 -13.12
C THR A 191 3.86 -0.49 -14.20
N ASP A 192 3.83 -0.90 -15.47
CA ASP A 192 3.74 0.03 -16.60
C ASP A 192 2.37 0.74 -16.69
N ASN A 193 1.35 0.23 -16.00
CA ASN A 193 0.04 0.89 -15.90
C ASN A 193 0.02 1.99 -14.81
N THR A 194 1.01 1.99 -13.91
CA THR A 194 1.08 2.96 -12.83
C THR A 194 1.45 4.34 -13.38
N VAL A 195 0.68 5.36 -13.00
CA VAL A 195 0.91 6.74 -13.42
C VAL A 195 1.36 7.58 -12.23
N ALA A 196 2.51 8.23 -12.36
CA ALA A 196 3.04 9.13 -11.35
C ALA A 196 2.63 10.59 -11.59
N LEU A 197 2.33 11.30 -10.51
CA LEU A 197 2.08 12.73 -10.47
C LEU A 197 2.85 13.31 -9.29
N TYR A 198 3.55 14.41 -9.53
CA TYR A 198 4.30 15.08 -8.47
C TYR A 198 3.78 16.48 -8.28
N ASN A 199 3.59 16.87 -7.02
CA ASN A 199 2.97 18.14 -6.69
C ASN A 199 3.66 18.81 -5.49
N TYR A 200 3.52 20.12 -5.41
CA TYR A 200 3.72 20.89 -4.18
C TYR A 200 2.45 21.69 -3.90
N LYS A 201 2.36 22.34 -2.73
CA LYS A 201 1.23 23.21 -2.41
C LYS A 201 1.61 24.68 -2.51
N ASP A 202 0.75 25.53 -3.06
CA ASP A 202 0.95 26.97 -2.99
C ASP A 202 0.71 27.51 -1.56
N ALA A 203 0.86 28.83 -1.38
CA ALA A 203 0.63 29.47 -0.08
C ALA A 203 -0.83 29.38 0.40
N GLN A 204 -1.76 28.99 -0.48
CA GLN A 204 -3.18 28.81 -0.21
C GLN A 204 -3.53 27.32 0.02
N GLY A 205 -2.56 26.41 -0.11
CA GLY A 205 -2.73 24.97 0.08
C GLY A 205 -3.20 24.22 -1.17
N ASN A 206 -3.29 24.87 -2.34
CA ASN A 206 -3.69 24.21 -3.58
C ASN A 206 -2.54 23.41 -4.17
N TYR A 207 -2.85 22.23 -4.72
CA TYR A 207 -1.86 21.42 -5.43
C TYR A 207 -1.44 22.07 -6.75
N LEU A 208 -0.15 22.27 -6.93
CA LEU A 208 0.48 22.68 -8.18
C LEU A 208 1.37 21.56 -8.69
N LEU A 209 1.38 21.33 -10.01
CA LEU A 209 2.24 20.32 -10.62
C LEU A 209 3.71 20.70 -10.46
N TRP A 210 4.50 19.72 -10.04
CA TRP A 210 5.95 19.83 -9.97
C TRP A 210 6.60 19.07 -11.12
N ASN A 211 7.28 19.81 -12.00
CA ASN A 211 7.96 19.24 -13.17
C ASN A 211 9.47 19.04 -12.94
N GLY A 212 9.94 19.06 -11.68
CA GLY A 212 11.36 18.92 -11.35
C GLY A 212 11.90 17.50 -11.50
N TRP A 213 11.03 16.49 -11.57
CA TRP A 213 11.38 15.11 -11.84
C TRP A 213 10.46 14.51 -12.92
N PRO A 214 10.99 13.78 -13.91
CA PRO A 214 10.15 13.18 -14.95
C PRO A 214 9.21 12.11 -14.36
N VAL A 215 7.92 12.21 -14.66
CA VAL A 215 6.90 11.26 -14.17
C VAL A 215 7.07 9.83 -14.67
N ASN A 216 7.86 9.62 -15.72
CA ASN A 216 8.15 8.28 -16.26
C ASN A 216 9.39 7.63 -15.62
N ASN A 217 10.13 8.35 -14.76
CA ASN A 217 11.41 7.89 -14.21
C ASN A 217 11.28 7.07 -12.92
N PHE A 218 10.08 6.87 -12.38
CA PHE A 218 9.93 6.02 -11.21
C PHE A 218 10.25 4.55 -11.52
N SER A 219 10.76 3.85 -10.53
CA SER A 219 11.11 2.44 -10.59
C SER A 219 9.86 1.58 -10.50
N LYS A 220 9.83 0.49 -11.27
CA LYS A 220 8.82 -0.56 -11.14
C LYS A 220 9.31 -1.57 -10.10
N GLY A 221 8.39 -2.30 -9.50
CA GLY A 221 8.76 -3.29 -8.48
C GLY A 221 7.57 -3.85 -7.72
N LYS A 222 7.87 -4.87 -6.93
CA LYS A 222 6.94 -5.62 -6.10
C LYS A 222 7.33 -5.48 -4.64
N PHE A 223 6.37 -5.14 -3.80
CA PHE A 223 6.54 -4.98 -2.36
C PHE A 223 5.55 -5.88 -1.63
N VAL A 224 6.04 -6.82 -0.83
CA VAL A 224 5.23 -7.79 -0.11
C VAL A 224 5.19 -7.40 1.37
N PHE A 225 3.99 -7.20 1.86
CA PHE A 225 3.72 -6.82 3.23
C PHE A 225 3.05 -7.94 4.01
N THR A 226 3.49 -8.13 5.24
CA THR A 226 2.86 -9.04 6.21
C THR A 226 2.13 -8.23 7.28
N LYS A 227 0.87 -8.59 7.55
CA LYS A 227 0.03 -7.93 8.53
C LYS A 227 0.57 -8.14 9.94
N LYS A 228 0.50 -7.09 10.76
CA LYS A 228 0.91 -7.11 12.16
C LYS A 228 -0.25 -6.67 13.04
N THR A 229 -0.37 -7.33 14.19
CA THR A 229 -1.32 -6.96 15.24
C THR A 229 -0.81 -5.84 16.13
N LYS A 230 0.50 -5.60 16.13
CA LYS A 230 1.18 -4.55 16.91
C LYS A 230 1.03 -3.19 16.23
N GLY A 231 1.15 -2.13 17.02
CA GLY A 231 1.23 -0.76 16.51
C GLY A 231 2.58 -0.48 15.84
N LEU A 232 2.64 0.60 15.04
CA LEU A 232 3.88 1.01 14.38
C LEU A 232 5.05 1.24 15.36
N ASN A 233 4.79 1.91 16.49
CA ASN A 233 5.82 2.18 17.50
C ASN A 233 6.45 0.89 18.03
N ASP A 234 5.65 -0.14 18.30
CA ASP A 234 6.13 -1.41 18.83
C ASP A 234 6.99 -2.14 17.80
N ILE A 235 6.54 -2.17 16.53
CA ILE A 235 7.28 -2.80 15.43
C ILE A 235 8.66 -2.15 15.29
N VAL A 236 8.72 -0.82 15.28
CA VAL A 236 10.01 -0.13 15.10
C VAL A 236 10.90 -0.30 16.33
N SER A 237 10.34 -0.26 17.54
CA SER A 237 11.10 -0.46 18.79
C SER A 237 11.76 -1.85 18.88
N GLU A 238 11.21 -2.86 18.22
CA GLU A 238 11.79 -4.22 18.17
C GLU A 238 13.01 -4.34 17.25
N HIS A 239 13.27 -3.35 16.39
CA HIS A 239 14.36 -3.36 15.40
C HIS A 239 15.44 -2.30 15.70
N LEU A 240 15.34 -1.59 16.83
CA LEU A 240 16.32 -0.64 17.35
C LEU A 240 17.11 -1.25 18.51
#